data_AF-A0A1J3CNZ7-F1
#
_entry.id   AF-A0A1J3CNZ7-F1
#
_cell.length_a   1.000
_cell.length_b   1.000
_cell.length_c   1.000
_cell.angle_alpha   90.00
_cell.angle_beta   90.00
_cell.angle_gamma   90.00
#
_symmetry.space_group_name_H-M   'P 1'
#
loop_
_entity.id
_entity.type
_entity.pdbx_description
1 polymer ?
#
loop_
_entity_poly.entity_id
_entity_poly.type
_entity_poly.pdbx_seq_one_letter_code
_entity_poly.pdbx_strand_id
1 'polypeptide(L)'
;QSKNTIKLSFLSFFLSSSSLPLKTLESLDPLMDSFSFCTSKISIIIINILLLSFHQSCSQSIQSTHLLDLMIRDYTIRNFKLNLNTGITQKIHLPSNFSGIDIDTVKLRCGSLRRYGATVGEFHIGSGVTVEPCQERVMLVRQNLGSNWSSIYSTGYNLTDYNYQLVSPVLGLLAYNANPDGVATNPYEVNVVCTDQKPILIDFLSSKASNNPNLNTTTKTNSSVLCACFASNGNTTFSEQASPYVCKGTRQGHYALVTKTEASRKDDGGGGVVTSSTEVDGG
;
A
#
# COMPACT_ATOMS: atom_id res chain seq x y z
N GLN A 1 -44.03 -26.25 -7.57
CA GLN A 1 -43.97 -25.46 -6.34
C GLN A 1 -42.91 -24.37 -6.53
N SER A 2 -43.39 -23.13 -6.66
CA SER A 2 -42.71 -21.82 -6.74
C SER A 2 -41.36 -21.67 -7.47
N LYS A 3 -41.44 -21.23 -8.73
CA LYS A 3 -40.47 -20.32 -9.38
C LYS A 3 -41.24 -19.03 -9.68
N ASN A 4 -40.84 -17.89 -9.11
CA ASN A 4 -41.41 -16.58 -9.45
C ASN A 4 -40.31 -15.63 -9.96
N THR A 5 -40.14 -15.68 -11.28
CA THR A 5 -40.25 -14.57 -12.23
C THR A 5 -40.22 -13.13 -11.67
N ILE A 6 -39.15 -12.40 -11.97
CA ILE A 6 -39.19 -10.93 -12.11
C ILE A 6 -38.49 -10.60 -13.44
N LYS A 7 -39.30 -10.35 -14.47
CA LYS A 7 -38.84 -9.88 -15.78
C LYS A 7 -39.23 -8.40 -15.89
N LEU A 8 -38.22 -7.58 -16.16
CA LEU A 8 -38.32 -6.24 -16.72
C LEU A 8 -39.32 -6.21 -17.90
N SER A 9 -40.34 -5.35 -17.83
CA SER A 9 -40.85 -4.55 -18.96
C SER A 9 -42.14 -3.85 -18.57
N PHE A 10 -42.08 -2.59 -18.12
CA PHE A 10 -43.25 -1.71 -18.08
C PHE A 10 -42.79 -0.29 -18.36
N LEU A 11 -42.56 0.01 -19.65
CA LEU A 11 -42.69 1.37 -20.18
C LEU A 11 -42.73 1.32 -21.71
N SER A 12 -43.90 1.06 -22.28
CA SER A 12 -44.33 1.51 -23.61
C SER A 12 -45.72 0.96 -23.88
N PHE A 13 -46.48 1.69 -24.70
CA PHE A 13 -47.89 1.50 -25.06
C PHE A 13 -48.90 2.14 -24.11
N PHE A 14 -49.29 3.37 -24.41
CA PHE A 14 -50.62 3.66 -24.94
C PHE A 14 -50.59 5.01 -25.68
N LEU A 15 -50.55 4.94 -27.01
CA LEU A 15 -50.90 6.01 -27.93
C LEU A 15 -51.84 5.42 -28.99
N SER A 16 -52.84 6.21 -29.39
CA SER A 16 -53.91 5.96 -30.38
C SER A 16 -55.10 5.14 -29.81
N SER A 17 -56.36 5.58 -29.89
CA SER A 17 -57.03 6.32 -30.96
C SER A 17 -58.24 7.12 -30.46
N SER A 18 -58.56 8.18 -31.20
CA SER A 18 -59.71 9.09 -31.13
C SER A 18 -61.11 8.43 -31.24
N SER A 19 -62.10 8.90 -30.45
CA SER A 19 -63.34 9.61 -30.89
C SER A 19 -64.52 9.61 -29.87
N LEU A 20 -64.87 10.84 -29.40
CA LEU A 20 -66.16 11.40 -28.87
C LEU A 20 -66.92 10.75 -27.67
N PRO A 21 -67.81 11.49 -26.93
CA PRO A 21 -68.02 12.94 -26.83
C PRO A 21 -67.96 13.52 -25.40
N LEU A 22 -67.91 14.86 -25.38
CA LEU A 22 -68.00 15.83 -24.30
C LEU A 22 -69.18 15.57 -23.31
N LYS A 23 -68.89 15.48 -22.00
CA LYS A 23 -69.59 16.21 -20.92
C LYS A 23 -68.97 15.96 -19.54
N THR A 24 -68.85 17.08 -18.80
CA THR A 24 -68.69 17.22 -17.34
C THR A 24 -67.39 16.71 -16.73
N LEU A 25 -66.32 17.48 -16.94
CA LEU A 25 -65.22 17.60 -16.00
C LEU A 25 -65.52 18.85 -15.16
N GLU A 26 -66.02 18.69 -13.94
CA GLU A 26 -66.04 19.77 -12.96
C GLU A 26 -66.00 19.19 -11.55
N SER A 27 -65.00 19.63 -10.80
CA SER A 27 -64.69 19.33 -9.40
C SER A 27 -63.99 17.99 -9.14
N LEU A 28 -62.66 17.99 -9.20
CA LEU A 28 -61.76 17.48 -8.14
C LEU A 28 -60.28 17.85 -8.43
N ASP A 29 -60.02 19.03 -9.01
CA ASP A 29 -58.68 19.42 -9.46
C ASP A 29 -57.74 20.10 -8.42
N PRO A 30 -58.13 20.60 -7.23
CA PRO A 30 -57.12 21.26 -6.38
C PRO A 30 -56.37 20.32 -5.43
N LEU A 31 -56.80 19.05 -5.25
CA LEU A 31 -56.12 18.14 -4.31
C LEU A 31 -55.00 17.33 -4.98
N MET A 32 -55.12 17.00 -6.27
CA MET A 32 -54.22 16.07 -6.94
C MET A 32 -52.88 16.72 -7.38
N ASP A 33 -52.87 18.04 -7.63
CA ASP A 33 -51.64 18.78 -7.92
C ASP A 33 -50.74 18.96 -6.68
N SER A 34 -51.34 19.05 -5.49
CA SER A 34 -50.60 19.15 -4.21
C SER A 34 -49.89 17.82 -3.85
N PHE A 35 -50.53 16.68 -4.13
CA PHE A 35 -49.93 15.36 -3.93
C PHE A 35 -48.83 15.02 -4.95
N SER A 36 -49.01 15.43 -6.21
CA SER A 36 -48.03 15.24 -7.29
C SER A 36 -46.73 16.03 -7.04
N PHE A 37 -46.84 17.25 -6.52
CA PHE A 37 -45.68 18.09 -6.21
C PHE A 37 -44.89 17.57 -4.99
N CYS A 38 -45.57 17.00 -3.98
CA CYS A 38 -44.93 16.42 -2.80
C CYS A 38 -44.14 15.14 -3.10
N THR A 39 -44.68 14.25 -3.94
CA THR A 39 -44.01 12.98 -4.29
C THR A 39 -42.74 13.21 -5.12
N SER A 40 -42.74 14.20 -6.01
CA SER A 40 -41.57 14.61 -6.79
C SER A 40 -40.44 15.16 -5.91
N LYS A 41 -40.76 16.04 -4.95
CA LYS A 41 -39.77 16.60 -4.02
C LYS A 41 -39.18 15.54 -3.08
N ILE A 42 -40.00 14.61 -2.59
CA ILE A 42 -39.54 13.49 -1.75
C ILE A 42 -38.62 12.57 -2.55
N SER A 43 -38.95 12.27 -3.80
CA SER A 43 -38.09 11.47 -4.69
C SER A 43 -36.72 12.14 -4.92
N ILE A 44 -36.70 13.46 -5.17
CA ILE A 44 -35.45 14.23 -5.32
C ILE A 44 -34.63 14.21 -4.02
N ILE A 45 -35.27 14.34 -2.85
CA ILE A 45 -34.57 14.27 -1.56
C ILE A 45 -33.98 12.87 -1.34
N ILE A 46 -34.73 11.80 -1.64
CA ILE A 46 -34.24 10.43 -1.53
C ILE A 46 -33.05 10.18 -2.47
N ILE A 47 -33.13 10.67 -3.72
CA ILE A 47 -32.05 10.57 -4.70
C ILE A 47 -30.82 11.35 -4.21
N ASN A 48 -30.99 12.55 -3.66
CA ASN A 48 -29.88 13.30 -3.07
C ASN A 48 -29.30 12.60 -1.85
N ILE A 49 -30.12 12.02 -0.95
CA ILE A 49 -29.63 11.23 0.19
C ILE A 49 -28.87 9.98 -0.29
N LEU A 50 -29.32 9.32 -1.35
CA LEU A 50 -28.62 8.19 -1.99
C LEU A 50 -27.29 8.62 -2.63
N LEU A 51 -27.26 9.76 -3.32
CA LEU A 51 -26.04 10.36 -3.88
C LEU A 51 -25.07 10.80 -2.78
N LEU A 52 -25.56 11.43 -1.71
CA LEU A 52 -24.77 11.82 -0.54
C LEU A 52 -24.22 10.60 0.19
N SER A 53 -24.99 9.52 0.36
CA SER A 53 -24.48 8.28 0.96
C SER A 53 -23.48 7.55 0.06
N PHE A 54 -23.58 7.69 -1.26
CA PHE A 54 -22.53 7.24 -2.19
C PHE A 54 -21.24 8.08 -2.07
N HIS A 55 -21.36 9.40 -1.91
CA HIS A 55 -20.22 10.29 -1.68
C HIS A 55 -19.60 10.14 -0.28
N GLN A 56 -20.39 9.75 0.72
CA GLN A 56 -19.94 9.48 2.09
C GLN A 56 -19.38 8.06 2.27
N SER A 57 -19.08 7.34 1.18
CA SER A 57 -18.10 6.25 1.24
C SER A 57 -16.71 6.87 1.38
N CYS A 58 -16.47 7.50 2.53
CA CYS A 58 -15.17 8.03 2.89
C CYS A 58 -14.19 6.87 2.76
N SER A 59 -13.20 7.02 1.87
CA SER A 59 -12.04 6.14 1.79
C SER A 59 -11.48 6.03 3.19
N GLN A 60 -11.74 4.91 3.88
CA GLN A 60 -11.06 4.61 5.13
C GLN A 60 -9.57 4.60 4.80
N SER A 61 -8.81 5.56 5.31
CA SER A 61 -7.36 5.56 5.12
C SER A 61 -6.85 4.26 5.72
N ILE A 62 -6.22 3.42 4.89
CA ILE A 62 -5.62 2.18 5.39
C ILE A 62 -4.48 2.59 6.31
N GLN A 63 -4.65 2.40 7.62
CA GLN A 63 -3.63 2.71 8.63
C GLN A 63 -2.83 1.48 9.06
N SER A 64 -3.28 0.28 8.68
CA SER A 64 -2.60 -0.98 8.98
C SER A 64 -1.77 -1.44 7.79
N THR A 65 -0.47 -1.59 8.00
CA THR A 65 0.47 -2.17 7.02
C THR A 65 0.10 -3.60 6.67
N HIS A 66 -0.25 -4.41 7.67
CA HIS A 66 -0.72 -5.79 7.48
C HIS A 66 -2.00 -5.85 6.62
N LEU A 67 -2.97 -4.96 6.85
CA LEU A 67 -4.19 -4.92 6.01
C LEU A 67 -3.85 -4.58 4.55
N LEU A 68 -2.94 -3.62 4.33
CA LEU A 68 -2.48 -3.27 2.98
C LEU A 68 -1.85 -4.48 2.28
N ASP A 69 -0.99 -5.23 2.97
CA ASP A 69 -0.35 -6.42 2.43
C ASP A 69 -1.35 -7.51 2.05
N LEU A 70 -2.36 -7.76 2.90
CA LEU A 70 -3.44 -8.72 2.60
C LEU A 70 -4.23 -8.31 1.36
N MET A 71 -4.56 -7.01 1.22
CA MET A 71 -5.28 -6.51 0.05
C MET A 71 -4.45 -6.63 -1.23
N ILE A 72 -3.17 -6.28 -1.18
CA ILE A 72 -2.23 -6.42 -2.31
C ILE A 72 -2.08 -7.90 -2.68
N ARG A 73 -1.92 -8.79 -1.70
CA ARG A 73 -1.83 -10.24 -1.90
C ARG A 73 -3.06 -10.77 -2.62
N ASP A 74 -4.25 -10.53 -2.08
CA ASP A 74 -5.49 -11.09 -2.60
C ASP A 74 -5.81 -10.53 -4.00
N TYR A 75 -5.45 -9.28 -4.28
CA TYR A 75 -5.57 -8.72 -5.61
C TYR A 75 -4.55 -9.33 -6.58
N THR A 76 -3.29 -9.44 -6.17
CA THR A 76 -2.20 -10.00 -6.98
C THR A 76 -2.48 -11.43 -7.40
N ILE A 77 -2.89 -12.29 -6.46
CA ILE A 77 -3.17 -13.70 -6.73
C ILE A 77 -4.34 -13.86 -7.71
N ARG A 78 -5.39 -13.05 -7.59
CA ARG A 78 -6.54 -13.09 -8.50
C ARG A 78 -6.23 -12.59 -9.92
N ASN A 79 -5.24 -11.69 -10.06
CA ASN A 79 -4.90 -11.07 -11.35
C ASN A 79 -3.59 -11.63 -11.95
N PHE A 80 -2.98 -12.62 -11.32
CA PHE A 80 -1.80 -13.30 -11.83
C PHE A 80 -2.18 -14.18 -13.04
N LYS A 81 -1.40 -14.10 -14.12
CA LYS A 81 -1.64 -14.87 -15.34
C LYS A 81 -1.13 -16.29 -15.16
N LEU A 82 -2.05 -17.25 -15.21
CA LEU A 82 -1.78 -18.66 -14.91
C LEU A 82 -0.81 -19.32 -15.91
N ASN A 83 -0.83 -18.85 -17.17
CA ASN A 83 -0.13 -19.45 -18.30
C ASN A 83 1.35 -19.01 -18.44
N LEU A 84 1.89 -18.25 -17.48
CA LEU A 84 3.29 -17.80 -17.55
C LEU A 84 4.26 -18.91 -17.12
N ASN A 85 5.36 -19.04 -17.86
CA ASN A 85 6.47 -19.91 -17.52
C ASN A 85 7.07 -19.50 -16.16
N THR A 86 7.57 -20.47 -15.42
CA THR A 86 8.32 -20.25 -14.18
C THR A 86 9.48 -19.27 -14.42
N GLY A 87 9.67 -18.30 -13.53
CA GLY A 87 10.76 -17.33 -13.61
C GLY A 87 10.49 -16.07 -14.44
N ILE A 88 9.32 -15.96 -15.08
CA ILE A 88 8.93 -14.72 -15.77
C ILE A 88 8.25 -13.78 -14.78
N THR A 89 8.80 -12.57 -14.64
CA THR A 89 8.21 -11.49 -13.84
C THR A 89 7.01 -10.89 -14.56
N GLN A 90 5.90 -10.75 -13.84
CA GLN A 90 4.67 -10.12 -14.30
C GLN A 90 4.39 -8.87 -13.48
N LYS A 91 4.15 -7.74 -14.16
CA LYS A 91 3.62 -6.53 -13.52
C LYS A 91 2.13 -6.67 -13.25
N ILE A 92 1.70 -6.33 -12.04
CA ILE A 92 0.28 -6.27 -11.64
C ILE A 92 -0.14 -4.82 -11.52
N HIS A 93 -1.18 -4.45 -12.26
CA HIS A 93 -1.75 -3.11 -12.18
C HIS A 93 -2.84 -3.12 -11.10
N LEU A 94 -2.57 -2.46 -9.99
CA LEU A 94 -3.53 -2.30 -8.91
C LEU A 94 -4.67 -1.34 -9.31
N PRO A 95 -5.84 -1.41 -8.66
CA PRO A 95 -6.92 -0.48 -8.91
C PRO A 95 -6.55 0.94 -8.46
N SER A 96 -7.29 1.94 -8.94
CA SER A 96 -6.97 3.36 -8.78
C SER A 96 -6.82 3.81 -7.33
N ASN A 97 -7.50 3.14 -6.40
CA ASN A 97 -7.39 3.38 -4.95
C ASN A 97 -6.05 2.97 -4.35
N PHE A 98 -5.18 2.26 -5.08
CA PHE A 98 -3.80 1.92 -4.72
C PHE A 98 -2.78 2.53 -5.70
N SER A 99 -3.15 3.62 -6.37
CA SER A 99 -2.25 4.33 -7.28
C SER A 99 -0.95 4.72 -6.57
N GLY A 100 0.16 4.64 -7.30
CA GLY A 100 1.50 4.90 -6.79
C GLY A 100 2.20 3.67 -6.20
N ILE A 101 1.51 2.54 -6.05
CA ILE A 101 2.13 1.26 -5.68
C ILE A 101 2.47 0.47 -6.95
N ASP A 102 3.74 0.12 -7.12
CA ASP A 102 4.21 -0.74 -8.20
C ASP A 102 4.39 -2.18 -7.71
N ILE A 103 3.71 -3.13 -8.35
CA ILE A 103 3.77 -4.55 -8.03
C ILE A 103 4.38 -5.34 -9.19
N ASP A 104 5.42 -6.10 -8.88
CA ASP A 104 6.00 -7.11 -9.77
C ASP A 104 5.96 -8.46 -9.06
N THR A 105 5.51 -9.50 -9.76
CA THR A 105 5.37 -10.83 -9.17
C THR A 105 6.00 -11.89 -10.06
N VAL A 106 6.63 -12.90 -9.45
CA VAL A 106 7.24 -14.02 -10.16
C VAL A 106 6.91 -15.34 -9.47
N LYS A 107 6.55 -16.34 -10.28
CA LYS A 107 6.32 -17.72 -9.83
C LYS A 107 7.59 -18.54 -10.04
N LEU A 108 8.14 -19.09 -8.96
CA LEU A 108 9.37 -19.89 -8.96
C LEU A 108 9.12 -21.29 -8.39
N ARG A 109 9.84 -22.29 -8.91
CA ARG A 109 9.97 -23.57 -8.20
C ARG A 109 10.82 -23.34 -6.96
N CYS A 110 10.41 -23.88 -5.81
CA CYS A 110 11.16 -23.68 -4.57
C CYS A 110 12.58 -24.25 -4.66
N GLY A 111 12.76 -25.42 -5.30
CA GLY A 111 14.09 -25.96 -5.55
C GLY A 111 15.00 -25.05 -6.39
N SER A 112 14.44 -24.33 -7.37
CA SER A 112 15.20 -23.37 -8.19
C SER A 112 15.59 -22.14 -7.38
N LEU A 113 14.66 -21.57 -6.61
CA LEU A 113 14.95 -20.44 -5.73
C LEU A 113 16.03 -20.80 -4.70
N ARG A 114 15.93 -21.99 -4.07
CA ARG A 114 16.95 -22.50 -3.14
C ARG A 114 18.33 -22.66 -3.80
N ARG A 115 18.39 -23.18 -5.03
CA ARG A 115 19.66 -23.47 -5.72
C ARG A 115 20.32 -22.24 -6.32
N TYR A 116 19.54 -21.36 -6.93
CA TYR A 116 20.06 -20.28 -7.78
C TYR A 116 19.77 -18.88 -7.25
N GLY A 117 18.87 -18.73 -6.28
CA GLY A 117 18.36 -17.42 -5.89
C GLY A 117 17.41 -16.84 -6.94
N ALA A 118 17.16 -15.53 -6.84
CA ALA A 118 16.35 -14.78 -7.79
C ALA A 118 16.65 -13.28 -7.69
N THR A 119 16.35 -12.54 -8.76
CA THR A 119 16.30 -11.07 -8.72
C THR A 119 14.89 -10.62 -9.10
N VAL A 120 14.26 -9.82 -8.24
CA VAL A 120 12.90 -9.30 -8.45
C VAL A 120 12.92 -7.80 -8.18
N GLY A 121 13.01 -7.01 -9.25
CA GLY A 121 13.28 -5.58 -9.13
C GLY A 121 14.61 -5.33 -8.40
N GLU A 122 14.54 -4.53 -7.34
CA GLU A 122 15.61 -4.17 -6.41
C GLU A 122 16.07 -5.29 -5.46
N PHE A 123 15.32 -6.39 -5.38
CA PHE A 123 15.62 -7.47 -4.45
C PHE A 123 16.51 -8.50 -5.11
N HIS A 124 17.74 -8.64 -4.63
CA HIS A 124 18.68 -9.66 -5.03
C HIS A 124 18.79 -10.74 -3.95
N ILE A 125 18.16 -11.88 -4.22
CA ILE A 125 18.16 -13.05 -3.35
C ILE A 125 19.27 -14.00 -3.82
N GLY A 126 20.24 -14.28 -2.96
CA GLY A 126 21.33 -15.20 -3.26
C GLY A 126 20.91 -16.68 -3.33
N SER A 127 21.83 -17.55 -3.74
CA SER A 127 21.68 -19.01 -3.63
C SER A 127 21.68 -19.48 -2.17
N GLY A 128 21.08 -20.63 -1.88
CA GLY A 128 21.16 -21.29 -0.57
C GLY A 128 20.11 -20.81 0.42
N VAL A 129 19.01 -20.22 -0.05
CA VAL A 129 17.91 -19.77 0.80
C VAL A 129 17.09 -20.95 1.31
N THR A 130 16.51 -20.79 2.49
CA THR A 130 15.48 -21.69 3.04
C THR A 130 14.11 -21.14 2.64
N VAL A 131 13.22 -22.02 2.17
CA VAL A 131 11.88 -21.62 1.68
C VAL A 131 10.83 -22.53 2.33
N GLU A 132 10.18 -22.09 3.40
CA GLU A 132 9.34 -22.94 4.26
C GLU A 132 8.10 -22.22 4.84
N PRO A 133 6.91 -22.85 4.83
CA PRO A 133 6.61 -24.14 4.21
C PRO A 133 6.52 -24.00 2.69
N CYS A 134 7.20 -24.86 1.91
CA CYS A 134 7.00 -24.90 0.47
C CYS A 134 6.88 -26.32 -0.07
N GLN A 135 5.76 -26.60 -0.73
CA GLN A 135 5.48 -27.88 -1.38
C GLN A 135 6.12 -27.97 -2.77
N GLU A 136 5.81 -27.03 -3.67
CA GLU A 136 6.33 -27.08 -5.05
C GLU A 136 6.81 -25.71 -5.55
N ARG A 137 5.93 -24.70 -5.46
CA ARG A 137 6.19 -23.36 -6.00
C ARG A 137 5.91 -22.27 -4.97
N VAL A 138 6.63 -21.18 -5.16
CA VAL A 138 6.49 -19.94 -4.39
C VAL A 138 6.26 -18.79 -5.37
N MET A 139 5.36 -17.89 -5.00
CA MET A 139 5.16 -16.61 -5.66
C MET A 139 5.86 -15.54 -4.82
N LEU A 140 6.83 -14.85 -5.43
CA LEU A 140 7.45 -13.68 -4.83
C LEU A 140 6.70 -12.45 -5.33
N VAL A 141 6.24 -11.61 -4.42
CA VAL A 141 5.52 -10.36 -4.68
C VAL A 141 6.41 -9.21 -4.23
N ARG A 142 7.01 -8.53 -5.19
CA ARG A 142 7.72 -7.28 -4.98
C ARG A 142 6.71 -6.15 -4.95
N GLN A 143 6.80 -5.32 -3.91
CA GLN A 143 5.97 -4.15 -3.69
C GLN A 143 6.88 -2.92 -3.59
N ASN A 144 6.61 -1.88 -4.37
CA ASN A 144 7.14 -0.56 -4.11
C ASN A 144 5.98 0.35 -3.80
N LEU A 145 5.90 0.78 -2.55
CA LEU A 145 4.74 1.50 -2.04
C LEU A 145 4.70 2.95 -2.53
N GLY A 146 5.80 3.47 -3.08
CA GLY A 146 5.93 4.89 -3.42
C GLY A 146 5.88 5.77 -2.17
N SER A 147 6.13 7.08 -2.34
CA SER A 147 6.19 8.02 -1.22
C SER A 147 4.88 8.14 -0.43
N ASN A 148 3.75 8.09 -1.13
CA ASN A 148 2.43 8.36 -0.53
C ASN A 148 2.04 7.27 0.48
N TRP A 149 2.21 5.99 0.13
CA TRP A 149 1.85 4.86 0.99
C TRP A 149 2.91 4.54 2.04
N SER A 150 4.16 4.96 1.80
CA SER A 150 5.26 4.75 2.76
C SER A 150 5.02 5.45 4.10
N SER A 151 4.21 6.51 4.12
CA SER A 151 3.85 7.24 5.36
C SER A 151 3.19 6.35 6.42
N ILE A 152 2.48 5.29 6.00
CA ILE A 152 1.83 4.33 6.90
C ILE A 152 2.89 3.59 7.75
N TYR A 153 4.10 3.38 7.23
CA TYR A 153 5.19 2.76 7.98
C TYR A 153 5.80 3.71 9.01
N SER A 154 5.87 5.01 8.73
CA SER A 154 6.34 5.99 9.70
C SER A 154 5.48 6.00 10.96
N THR A 155 4.15 6.00 10.79
CA THR A 155 3.20 6.01 11.91
C THR A 155 3.00 4.63 12.50
N GLY A 156 2.83 3.58 11.69
CA GLY A 156 2.55 2.23 12.16
C GLY A 156 3.69 1.58 12.95
N TYR A 157 4.92 2.05 12.74
CA TYR A 157 6.12 1.57 13.44
C TYR A 157 6.80 2.66 14.30
N ASN A 158 6.12 3.78 14.56
CA ASN A 158 6.57 4.87 15.43
C ASN A 158 8.01 5.35 15.15
N LEU A 159 8.39 5.55 13.89
CA LEU A 159 9.77 5.92 13.53
C LEU A 159 10.23 7.22 14.22
N THR A 160 9.31 8.17 14.42
CA THR A 160 9.57 9.44 15.11
C THR A 160 9.99 9.21 16.57
N ASP A 161 9.39 8.25 17.27
CA ASP A 161 9.72 7.94 18.68
C ASP A 161 11.16 7.39 18.79
N TYR A 162 11.64 6.76 17.73
CA TYR A 162 13.03 6.30 17.60
C TYR A 162 13.98 7.37 17.05
N ASN A 163 13.51 8.61 16.82
CA ASN A 163 14.25 9.69 16.16
C ASN A 163 14.74 9.32 14.74
N TYR A 164 13.89 8.67 13.96
CA TYR A 164 14.15 8.37 12.55
C TYR A 164 13.10 8.95 11.63
N GLN A 165 13.52 9.29 10.41
CA GLN A 165 12.66 9.74 9.32
C GLN A 165 12.94 8.93 8.05
N LEU A 166 11.89 8.51 7.34
CA LEU A 166 12.01 7.88 6.01
C LEU A 166 12.59 8.85 4.98
N VAL A 167 13.57 8.38 4.20
CA VAL A 167 14.16 9.11 3.07
C VAL A 167 14.04 8.36 1.73
N SER A 168 13.41 7.19 1.75
CA SER A 168 13.04 6.44 0.55
C SER A 168 11.59 5.96 0.63
N PRO A 169 11.00 5.55 -0.51
CA PRO A 169 9.85 4.65 -0.47
C PRO A 169 10.17 3.37 0.28
N VAL A 170 9.15 2.77 0.89
CA VAL A 170 9.19 1.44 1.48
C VAL A 170 9.07 0.41 0.37
N LEU A 171 10.03 -0.50 0.33
CA LEU A 171 10.12 -1.61 -0.61
C LEU A 171 9.81 -2.91 0.13
N GLY A 172 8.82 -3.64 -0.34
CA GLY A 172 8.38 -4.91 0.20
C GLY A 172 8.75 -6.08 -0.70
N LEU A 173 9.17 -7.18 -0.10
CA LEU A 173 9.25 -8.48 -0.75
C LEU A 173 8.49 -9.45 0.13
N LEU A 174 7.39 -10.00 -0.39
CA LEU A 174 6.59 -11.01 0.30
C LEU A 174 6.57 -12.29 -0.52
N ALA A 175 6.40 -13.42 0.14
CA ALA A 175 6.41 -14.72 -0.49
C ALA A 175 5.18 -15.53 -0.07
N TYR A 176 4.49 -16.10 -1.06
CA TYR A 176 3.27 -16.87 -0.86
C TYR A 176 3.37 -18.23 -1.56
N ASN A 177 2.59 -19.20 -1.10
CA ASN A 177 2.49 -20.48 -1.78
C ASN A 177 1.88 -20.29 -3.18
N ALA A 178 2.36 -21.09 -4.13
CA ALA A 178 1.82 -21.09 -5.48
C ALA A 178 1.62 -22.53 -5.97
N ASN A 179 0.55 -22.72 -6.73
CA ASN A 179 0.29 -23.96 -7.44
C ASN A 179 0.87 -23.92 -8.86
N PRO A 180 1.10 -25.07 -9.51
CA PRO A 180 1.41 -25.13 -10.95
C PRO A 180 0.46 -24.26 -11.78
N ASP A 181 -0.83 -24.37 -11.47
CA ASP A 181 -1.95 -23.73 -12.17
C ASP A 181 -2.23 -22.30 -11.70
N GLY A 182 -1.37 -21.74 -10.83
CA GLY A 182 -1.30 -20.32 -10.50
C GLY A 182 -2.35 -19.77 -9.51
N VAL A 183 -3.51 -20.40 -9.36
CA VAL A 183 -4.50 -20.00 -8.34
C VAL A 183 -4.30 -20.82 -7.07
N ALA A 184 -3.82 -20.18 -6.01
CA ALA A 184 -3.84 -20.77 -4.68
C ALA A 184 -5.22 -20.53 -4.06
N THR A 185 -5.98 -21.59 -3.78
CA THR A 185 -7.31 -21.49 -3.15
C THR A 185 -7.24 -20.88 -1.76
N ASN A 186 -6.15 -21.17 -1.02
CA ASN A 186 -5.87 -20.64 0.31
C ASN A 186 -4.42 -20.13 0.34
N PRO A 187 -4.20 -18.85 0.04
CA PRO A 187 -2.86 -18.30 0.05
C PRO A 187 -2.37 -18.10 1.49
N TYR A 188 -1.17 -18.58 1.76
CA TYR A 188 -0.44 -18.40 3.02
C TYR A 188 0.98 -17.92 2.74
N GLU A 189 1.56 -17.24 3.72
CA GLU A 189 2.94 -16.77 3.64
C GLU A 189 3.94 -17.92 3.74
N VAL A 190 4.91 -17.90 2.84
CA VAL A 190 6.04 -18.84 2.79
C VAL A 190 7.25 -18.08 3.28
N ASN A 191 7.98 -18.57 4.27
CA ASN A 191 9.20 -17.91 4.74
C ASN A 191 10.36 -18.18 3.80
N VAL A 192 10.95 -17.13 3.27
CA VAL A 192 12.21 -17.07 2.54
C VAL A 192 13.24 -16.50 3.51
N VAL A 193 14.12 -17.37 3.98
CA VAL A 193 15.15 -17.04 4.97
C VAL A 193 16.52 -17.25 4.34
N CYS A 194 17.35 -16.23 4.45
CA CYS A 194 18.72 -16.18 3.98
C CYS A 194 19.69 -16.23 5.16
N THR A 195 20.95 -16.54 4.88
CA THR A 195 22.03 -16.49 5.87
C THR A 195 22.72 -15.14 5.83
N ASP A 196 23.42 -14.75 6.91
CA ASP A 196 24.18 -13.50 6.94
C ASP A 196 25.31 -13.46 5.90
N GLN A 197 25.84 -14.62 5.50
CA GLN A 197 26.86 -14.74 4.45
C GLN A 197 26.29 -14.50 3.05
N LYS A 198 25.01 -14.80 2.83
CA LYS A 198 24.30 -14.59 1.56
C LYS A 198 22.93 -13.97 1.81
N PRO A 199 22.88 -12.70 2.28
CA PRO A 199 21.64 -12.03 2.60
C PRO A 199 20.90 -11.61 1.32
N ILE A 200 19.65 -11.20 1.48
CA ILE A 200 18.92 -10.44 0.46
C ILE A 200 19.55 -9.05 0.42
N LEU A 201 19.98 -8.61 -0.77
CA LEU A 201 20.40 -7.24 -0.99
C LEU A 201 19.25 -6.46 -1.59
N ILE A 202 18.99 -5.26 -1.07
CA ILE A 202 17.90 -4.38 -1.50
C ILE A 202 18.53 -3.10 -2.03
N ASP A 203 18.59 -2.94 -3.35
CA ASP A 203 19.20 -1.79 -4.01
C ASP A 203 18.16 -0.70 -4.31
N PHE A 204 18.16 0.37 -3.52
CA PHE A 204 17.21 1.46 -3.67
C PHE A 204 17.46 2.33 -4.94
N LEU A 205 18.67 2.30 -5.52
CA LEU A 205 18.99 3.02 -6.76
C LEU A 205 18.38 2.33 -7.99
N SER A 206 18.30 1.00 -7.96
CA SER A 206 17.68 0.21 -9.02
C SER A 206 16.14 0.37 -9.07
N SER A 207 15.54 0.92 -8.00
CA SER A 207 14.10 1.15 -7.94
C SER A 207 13.70 2.30 -8.88
N LYS A 208 12.58 2.15 -9.60
CA LYS A 208 12.02 3.21 -10.46
C LYS A 208 11.69 4.51 -9.71
N ALA A 209 11.68 4.46 -8.38
CA ALA A 209 11.48 5.60 -7.50
C ALA A 209 12.77 6.40 -7.19
N SER A 210 13.93 6.00 -7.74
CA SER A 210 15.17 6.79 -7.71
C SER A 210 15.08 8.15 -8.42
N ASN A 211 13.93 8.46 -9.04
CA ASN A 211 13.63 9.80 -9.56
C ASN A 211 13.23 10.81 -8.47
N ASN A 212 13.29 10.45 -7.17
CA ASN A 212 13.12 11.43 -6.10
C ASN A 212 14.41 12.26 -5.94
N PRO A 213 14.38 13.60 -6.20
CA PRO A 213 15.54 14.48 -6.12
C PRO A 213 16.16 14.62 -4.71
N ASN A 214 15.57 14.01 -3.67
CA ASN A 214 16.11 14.04 -2.31
C ASN A 214 17.21 13.00 -2.06
N LEU A 215 17.38 12.00 -2.93
CA LEU A 215 18.55 11.14 -2.88
C LEU A 215 19.69 11.83 -3.63
N ASN A 216 20.21 12.93 -3.09
CA ASN A 216 21.32 13.65 -3.70
C ASN A 216 22.50 12.67 -3.87
N THR A 217 22.72 12.26 -5.12
CA THR A 217 23.72 11.28 -5.59
C THR A 217 25.16 11.80 -5.47
N THR A 218 25.38 12.88 -4.73
CA THR A 218 26.68 13.52 -4.57
C THR A 218 27.43 12.89 -3.40
N THR A 219 28.10 11.78 -3.71
CA THR A 219 29.44 11.44 -3.16
C THR A 219 29.68 11.80 -1.68
N LYS A 220 29.16 10.98 -0.79
CA LYS A 220 29.80 10.51 0.45
C LYS A 220 28.84 9.49 1.05
N THR A 221 29.37 8.43 1.65
CA THR A 221 28.63 7.65 2.64
C THR A 221 28.11 8.64 3.68
N ASN A 222 26.88 9.13 3.51
CA ASN A 222 26.23 9.96 4.49
C ASN A 222 26.06 9.04 5.69
N SER A 223 26.93 9.18 6.70
CA SER A 223 26.94 8.40 7.93
C SER A 223 25.62 8.52 8.74
N SER A 224 24.66 9.30 8.23
CA SER A 224 23.33 9.49 8.77
C SER A 224 22.27 8.58 8.14
N VAL A 225 22.50 7.96 6.98
CA VAL A 225 21.53 7.09 6.32
C VAL A 225 21.69 5.65 6.78
N LEU A 226 20.60 5.05 7.26
CA LEU A 226 20.53 3.69 7.77
C LEU A 226 19.43 2.91 7.06
N CYS A 227 19.50 1.59 7.18
CA CYS A 227 18.48 0.66 6.70
C CYS A 227 17.49 0.35 7.81
N ALA A 228 16.21 0.58 7.57
CA ALA A 228 15.12 0.12 8.40
C ALA A 228 14.54 -1.18 7.82
N CYS A 229 14.36 -2.19 8.66
CA CYS A 229 13.65 -3.42 8.35
C CYS A 229 12.44 -3.54 9.28
N PHE A 230 11.26 -3.63 8.69
CA PHE A 230 9.98 -3.71 9.38
C PHE A 230 9.55 -5.18 9.46
N ALA A 231 9.56 -5.73 10.67
CA ALA A 231 9.17 -7.11 10.91
C ALA A 231 7.64 -7.22 11.05
N SER A 232 7.08 -8.35 10.61
CA SER A 232 5.64 -8.63 10.65
C SER A 232 5.03 -8.64 12.06
N ASN A 233 5.86 -8.73 13.11
CA ASN A 233 5.43 -8.63 14.51
C ASN A 233 5.35 -7.18 15.03
N GLY A 234 5.48 -6.18 14.16
CA GLY A 234 5.45 -4.76 14.53
C GLY A 234 6.78 -4.21 15.04
N ASN A 235 7.86 -5.01 15.04
CA ASN A 235 9.18 -4.53 15.44
C ASN A 235 9.93 -3.90 14.26
N THR A 236 10.74 -2.87 14.54
CA THR A 236 11.63 -2.24 13.56
C THR A 236 13.07 -2.44 13.98
N THR A 237 13.91 -2.81 13.02
CA THR A 237 15.35 -2.89 13.23
C THR A 237 16.07 -1.92 12.32
N PHE A 238 17.14 -1.32 12.84
CA PHE A 238 17.98 -0.37 12.11
C PHE A 238 19.37 -0.98 11.94
N SER A 239 19.95 -0.84 10.75
CA SER A 239 21.26 -1.42 10.42
C SER A 239 22.03 -0.54 9.45
N GLU A 240 23.34 -0.71 9.45
CA GLU A 240 24.22 -0.06 8.47
C GLU A 240 23.96 -0.58 7.06
N GLN A 241 24.23 0.27 6.07
CA GLN A 241 24.10 -0.08 4.67
C GLN A 241 25.19 -1.08 4.25
N ALA A 242 24.87 -1.98 3.31
CA ALA A 242 25.86 -2.86 2.68
C ALA A 242 26.89 -2.08 1.86
N SER A 243 26.38 -1.08 1.16
CA SER A 243 27.03 -0.12 0.28
C SER A 243 26.05 1.05 0.13
N PRO A 244 26.45 2.21 -0.44
CA PRO A 244 25.55 3.35 -0.57
C PRO A 244 24.19 2.96 -1.15
N TYR A 245 23.13 3.23 -0.40
CA TYR A 245 21.72 2.97 -0.71
C TYR A 245 21.34 1.49 -0.91
N VAL A 246 22.15 0.56 -0.39
CA VAL A 246 21.86 -0.88 -0.44
C VAL A 246 21.70 -1.43 0.98
N CYS A 247 20.55 -2.04 1.24
CA CYS A 247 20.27 -2.69 2.52
C CYS A 247 20.49 -4.19 2.47
N LYS A 248 20.74 -4.79 3.64
CA LYS A 248 20.80 -6.25 3.82
C LYS A 248 19.62 -6.72 4.64
N GLY A 249 19.04 -7.85 4.24
CA GLY A 249 17.97 -8.52 4.97
C GLY A 249 18.18 -10.02 4.97
N THR A 250 17.93 -10.69 6.10
CA THR A 250 17.96 -12.17 6.17
C THR A 250 16.60 -12.80 5.92
N ARG A 251 15.54 -12.00 5.79
CA ARG A 251 14.16 -12.47 5.60
C ARG A 251 13.43 -11.61 4.59
N GLN A 252 12.36 -12.13 4.02
CA GLN A 252 11.36 -11.31 3.35
C GLN A 252 10.73 -10.30 4.32
N GLY A 253 10.12 -9.25 3.79
CA GLY A 253 9.49 -8.18 4.56
C GLY A 253 9.65 -6.84 3.86
N HIS A 254 9.50 -5.77 4.64
CA HIS A 254 9.56 -4.40 4.13
C HIS A 254 10.81 -3.68 4.64
N TYR A 255 11.40 -2.91 3.73
CA TYR A 255 12.68 -2.24 3.91
C TYR A 255 12.57 -0.79 3.47
N ALA A 256 13.29 0.10 4.15
CA ALA A 256 13.42 1.49 3.74
C ALA A 256 14.76 2.08 4.16
N LEU A 257 15.13 3.20 3.54
CA LEU A 257 16.21 4.07 4.02
C LEU A 257 15.64 5.10 4.98
N VAL A 258 16.34 5.31 6.10
CA VAL A 258 16.00 6.30 7.12
C VAL A 258 17.21 7.16 7.47
N THR A 259 16.95 8.36 7.98
CA THR A 259 17.95 9.20 8.63
C THR A 259 17.57 9.49 10.06
N LYS A 260 18.58 9.64 10.94
CA LYS A 260 18.33 10.14 12.29
C LYS A 260 17.88 11.59 12.23
N THR A 261 16.79 11.92 12.92
CA THR A 261 16.42 13.29 13.23
C THR A 261 17.25 13.73 14.44
N GLU A 262 18.08 14.76 14.27
CA GLU A 262 18.76 15.40 15.41
C GLU A 262 17.68 15.87 16.39
N ALA A 263 17.63 15.28 17.59
CA ALA A 263 16.81 15.82 18.67
C ALA A 263 17.33 17.23 18.93
N SER A 264 16.47 18.25 18.77
CA SER A 264 16.82 19.62 19.14
C SER A 264 17.39 19.60 20.55
N ARG A 265 18.69 19.86 20.69
CA ARG A 265 19.30 20.10 21.99
C ARG A 265 18.49 21.26 22.57
N LYS A 266 17.72 20.99 23.63
CA LYS A 266 17.24 22.08 24.48
C LYS A 266 18.50 22.71 25.01
N ASP A 267 18.82 23.88 24.48
CA ASP A 267 19.83 24.75 25.02
C ASP A 267 19.32 25.18 26.39
N ASP A 268 19.77 24.47 27.44
CA ASP A 268 19.62 24.89 28.83
C ASP A 268 20.57 26.08 29.01
N GLY A 269 20.18 27.22 28.43
CA GLY A 269 20.84 28.51 28.57
C GLY A 269 20.57 29.09 29.96
N GLY A 270 21.14 28.44 30.97
CA GLY A 270 21.06 28.83 32.37
C GLY A 270 22.41 29.27 32.91
N GLY A 271 22.64 30.59 32.92
CA GLY A 271 23.36 31.27 34.00
C GLY A 271 24.86 31.52 33.80
N GLY A 272 25.23 32.81 33.89
CA GLY A 272 26.61 33.18 34.22
C GLY A 272 27.05 34.56 33.77
N VAL A 273 26.34 35.63 34.17
CA VAL A 273 26.96 36.97 34.23
C VAL A 273 28.07 36.91 35.28
N VAL A 274 29.32 37.10 34.85
CA VAL A 274 30.41 37.51 35.74
C VAL A 274 30.88 38.87 35.25
N THR A 275 30.43 39.90 35.95
CA THR A 275 30.96 41.26 35.89
C THR A 275 32.40 41.26 36.41
N SER A 276 33.30 41.82 35.60
CA SER A 276 34.67 42.13 35.99
C SER A 276 34.67 43.30 36.97
N SER A 277 35.08 43.06 38.21
CA SER A 277 35.47 44.12 39.15
C SER A 277 37.00 44.14 39.22
N THR A 278 37.57 45.22 38.71
CA THR A 278 38.97 45.59 38.93
C THR A 278 39.05 46.19 40.34
N GLU A 279 39.88 45.62 41.21
CA GLU A 279 40.28 46.28 42.45
C GLU A 279 41.80 46.17 42.62
N VAL A 280 42.38 47.35 42.84
CA VAL A 280 43.78 47.66 43.08
C VAL A 280 44.02 47.53 44.59
N ASP A 281 45.06 46.82 45.03
CA ASP A 281 45.92 47.33 46.12
C ASP A 281 47.28 46.62 46.18
N GLY A 282 48.27 47.37 46.69
CA GLY A 282 49.70 47.15 46.59
C GLY A 282 50.34 46.17 47.57
N GLY A 283 51.64 45.98 47.31
CA GLY A 283 52.60 45.16 48.04
C GLY A 283 53.94 45.26 47.34
#